data_AF-A0A430FFM4-F1
#
_entry.id   AF-A0A430FFM4-F1
#
_cell.length_a   1.000
_cell.length_b   1.000
_cell.length_c   1.000
_cell.angle_alpha   90.00
_cell.angle_beta   90.00
_cell.angle_gamma   90.00
#
_symmetry.space_group_name_H-M   'P 1'
#
loop_
_entity.id
_entity.type
_entity.pdbx_description
1 polymer ?
#
loop_
_entity_poly.entity_id
_entity_poly.type
_entity_poly.pdbx_seq_one_letter_code
_entity_poly.pdbx_strand_id
1 'polypeptide(L)'
;MNHQSIVSFIWQVADLLRGDYKQHEYGDIILPFTVLRRLDCVLEPTKDKVLAVEKSTQGMSEGVRERQLENVAELPFYNTSRYTMSRLRADPSNIAENLNDYVQKFSKDALDVFEKFDFFNRVDSLAANNLLFQIVDKFCTVDLGPAAVDDAEMGDIYENLLRRFSEMSNETAGEHFSPRDGLKLAVDLLIAGAANDLSQGNKVVRVYDPCAGTGGALSLFDEQVQAYYPNTTVLCYGQELNPATFATCKADIMLRGGGCQTYSLWQHSH
;
A
#
# COMPACT_ATOMS: atom_id res chain seq x y z
N MET A 1 -9.77 -13.37 -5.93
CA MET A 1 -8.85 -14.14 -6.83
C MET A 1 -8.26 -15.33 -6.04
N ASN A 2 -8.07 -16.56 -6.58
CA ASN A 2 -7.64 -17.70 -5.74
C ASN A 2 -6.16 -17.54 -5.29
N HIS A 3 -5.82 -17.78 -4.02
CA HIS A 3 -4.46 -17.72 -3.46
C HIS A 3 -3.38 -18.36 -4.36
N GLN A 4 -3.71 -19.46 -5.04
CA GLN A 4 -2.82 -20.13 -5.99
C GLN A 4 -2.41 -19.26 -7.20
N SER A 5 -3.27 -18.37 -7.70
CA SER A 5 -2.94 -17.52 -8.86
C SER A 5 -1.92 -16.44 -8.49
N ILE A 6 -1.98 -15.95 -7.26
CA ILE A 6 -1.09 -14.91 -6.74
C ILE A 6 0.29 -15.48 -6.45
N VAL A 7 0.33 -16.66 -5.84
CA VAL A 7 1.57 -17.44 -5.71
C VAL A 7 2.21 -17.69 -7.06
N SER A 8 1.41 -18.09 -8.05
CA SER A 8 1.91 -18.31 -9.41
C SER A 8 2.44 -17.02 -10.03
N PHE A 9 1.76 -15.89 -9.83
CA PHE A 9 2.20 -14.58 -10.30
C PHE A 9 3.55 -14.16 -9.68
N ILE A 10 3.69 -14.30 -8.36
CA ILE A 10 4.94 -14.02 -7.64
C ILE A 10 6.09 -14.83 -8.24
N TRP A 11 5.88 -16.12 -8.46
CA TRP A 11 6.89 -16.98 -9.05
C TRP A 11 7.24 -16.58 -10.49
N GLN A 12 6.26 -16.18 -11.29
CA GLN A 12 6.51 -15.70 -12.64
C GLN A 12 7.34 -14.40 -12.66
N VAL A 13 7.12 -13.50 -11.71
CA VAL A 13 7.96 -12.29 -11.57
C VAL A 13 9.35 -12.66 -11.05
N ALA A 14 9.45 -13.55 -10.06
CA ALA A 14 10.72 -14.04 -9.54
C ALA A 14 11.56 -14.76 -10.61
N ASP A 15 10.92 -15.45 -11.56
CA ASP A 15 11.60 -16.06 -12.70
C ASP A 15 12.24 -15.01 -13.62
N LEU A 16 11.63 -13.84 -13.80
CA LEU A 16 12.22 -12.72 -14.56
C LEU A 16 13.43 -12.11 -13.85
N LEU A 17 13.45 -12.12 -12.53
CA LEU A 17 14.54 -11.56 -11.71
C LEU A 17 15.69 -12.56 -11.50
N ARG A 18 15.48 -13.83 -11.87
CA ARG A 18 16.46 -14.90 -11.62
C ARG A 18 17.71 -14.70 -12.47
N GLY A 19 18.85 -14.56 -11.80
CA GLY A 19 20.16 -14.40 -12.41
C GLY A 19 20.74 -13.01 -12.15
N ASP A 20 19.91 -11.97 -12.29
CA ASP A 20 20.32 -10.58 -12.08
C ASP A 20 20.14 -10.12 -10.63
N TYR A 21 19.21 -10.73 -9.89
CA TYR A 21 18.96 -10.46 -8.47
C TYR A 21 19.09 -11.71 -7.61
N LYS A 22 19.51 -11.52 -6.35
CA LYS A 22 19.49 -12.57 -5.33
C LYS A 22 18.07 -12.77 -4.81
N GLN A 23 17.77 -13.98 -4.34
CA GLN A 23 16.43 -14.35 -3.86
C GLN A 23 15.87 -13.41 -2.78
N HIS A 24 16.72 -12.93 -1.85
CA HIS A 24 16.28 -12.00 -0.81
C HIS A 24 15.93 -10.60 -1.35
N GLU A 25 16.42 -10.23 -2.54
CA GLU A 25 16.13 -8.94 -3.18
C GLU A 25 14.81 -8.96 -3.97
N TYR A 26 14.20 -10.13 -4.17
CA TYR A 26 12.95 -10.24 -4.94
C TYR A 26 11.80 -9.47 -4.28
N GLY A 27 11.78 -9.44 -2.94
CA GLY A 27 10.76 -8.70 -2.18
C GLY A 27 10.81 -7.21 -2.44
N ASP A 28 12.02 -6.65 -2.55
CA ASP A 28 12.26 -5.23 -2.82
C ASP A 28 11.75 -4.79 -4.19
N ILE A 29 11.56 -5.73 -5.13
CA ILE A 29 11.00 -5.46 -6.45
C ILE A 29 9.50 -5.78 -6.50
N ILE A 30 9.10 -6.95 -6.02
CA ILE A 30 7.72 -7.41 -6.19
C ILE A 30 6.76 -6.60 -5.33
N LEU A 31 7.13 -6.27 -4.10
CA LEU A 31 6.23 -5.60 -3.16
C LEU A 31 5.87 -4.16 -3.61
N PRO A 32 6.82 -3.29 -3.98
CA PRO A 32 6.47 -1.93 -4.41
C PRO A 32 5.65 -1.90 -5.71
N PHE A 33 5.94 -2.80 -6.66
CA PHE A 33 5.15 -2.90 -7.89
C PHE A 33 3.75 -3.49 -7.64
N THR A 34 3.58 -4.34 -6.63
CA THR A 34 2.24 -4.81 -6.21
C THR A 34 1.42 -3.65 -5.66
N VAL A 35 2.01 -2.81 -4.80
CA VAL A 35 1.38 -1.59 -4.29
C VAL A 35 1.05 -0.64 -5.44
N LEU A 36 2.01 -0.37 -6.34
CA LEU A 36 1.79 0.48 -7.52
C LEU A 36 0.61 -0.02 -8.35
N ARG A 37 0.54 -1.32 -8.61
CA ARG A 37 -0.55 -1.90 -9.41
C ARG A 37 -1.91 -1.77 -8.72
N ARG A 38 -1.99 -1.96 -7.39
CA ARG A 38 -3.22 -1.75 -6.63
C ARG A 38 -3.68 -0.29 -6.71
N LEU A 39 -2.78 0.67 -6.47
CA LEU A 39 -3.10 2.10 -6.57
C LEU A 39 -3.53 2.49 -8.00
N ASP A 40 -2.87 1.94 -9.02
CA ASP A 40 -3.21 2.15 -10.43
C ASP A 40 -4.62 1.64 -10.77
N CYS A 41 -4.96 0.41 -10.39
CA CYS A 41 -6.29 -0.17 -10.64
C CYS A 41 -7.40 0.62 -9.94
N VAL A 42 -7.15 1.07 -8.71
CA VAL A 42 -8.11 1.80 -7.88
C VAL A 42 -8.36 3.21 -8.44
N LEU A 43 -7.35 3.87 -8.99
CA LEU A 43 -7.48 5.20 -9.61
C LEU A 43 -7.93 5.17 -11.08
N GLU A 44 -7.83 4.03 -11.77
CA GLU A 44 -8.14 3.92 -13.19
C GLU A 44 -9.54 4.47 -13.56
N PRO A 45 -10.63 4.22 -12.80
CA PRO A 45 -11.95 4.74 -13.10
C PRO A 45 -12.08 6.28 -13.01
N THR A 46 -11.28 6.93 -12.18
CA THR A 46 -11.35 8.38 -11.93
C THR A 46 -10.28 9.17 -12.69
N LYS A 47 -9.34 8.48 -13.36
CA LYS A 47 -8.13 9.07 -13.96
C LYS A 47 -8.40 10.26 -14.86
N ASP A 48 -9.31 10.12 -15.83
CA ASP A 48 -9.56 11.20 -16.80
C ASP A 48 -10.25 12.41 -16.15
N LYS A 49 -11.07 12.18 -15.10
CA LYS A 49 -11.68 13.26 -14.32
C LYS A 49 -10.63 14.01 -13.50
N VAL A 50 -9.72 13.28 -12.83
CA VAL A 50 -8.58 13.86 -12.09
C VAL A 50 -7.75 14.76 -13.01
N LEU A 51 -7.43 14.29 -14.22
CA LEU A 51 -6.65 15.07 -15.20
C LEU A 51 -7.39 16.32 -15.71
N ALA A 52 -8.72 16.27 -15.80
CA ALA A 52 -9.52 17.45 -16.15
C ALA A 52 -9.54 18.47 -15.01
N VAL A 53 -9.73 18.01 -13.77
CA VAL A 53 -9.70 18.87 -12.58
C VAL A 53 -8.34 19.51 -12.42
N GLU A 54 -7.26 18.75 -12.55
CA GLU A 54 -5.88 19.24 -12.47
C GLU A 54 -5.63 20.45 -13.37
N LYS A 55 -6.11 20.40 -14.62
CA LYS A 55 -6.01 21.51 -15.57
C LYS A 55 -6.83 22.72 -15.14
N SER A 56 -8.04 22.49 -14.60
CA SER A 56 -8.94 23.56 -14.15
C SER A 56 -8.49 24.23 -12.84
N THR A 57 -7.68 23.54 -12.04
CA THR A 57 -7.13 24.02 -10.76
C THR A 57 -5.79 24.74 -10.89
N GLN A 58 -5.28 24.93 -12.11
CA GLN A 58 -4.03 25.65 -12.33
C GLN A 58 -4.13 27.09 -11.80
N GLY A 59 -3.23 27.45 -10.89
CA GLY A 59 -3.20 28.78 -10.25
C GLY A 59 -4.06 28.91 -8.97
N MET A 60 -4.75 27.85 -8.55
CA MET A 60 -5.36 27.79 -7.21
C MET A 60 -4.30 27.55 -6.13
N SER A 61 -4.63 27.80 -4.86
CA SER A 61 -3.77 27.39 -3.74
C SER A 61 -3.69 25.87 -3.64
N GLU A 62 -2.54 25.37 -3.17
CA GLU A 62 -2.25 23.94 -3.08
C GLU A 62 -3.33 23.17 -2.32
N GLY A 63 -3.72 23.62 -1.13
CA GLY A 63 -4.75 22.93 -0.34
C GLY A 63 -6.17 22.95 -0.94
N VAL A 64 -6.51 23.92 -1.81
CA VAL A 64 -7.80 23.89 -2.54
C VAL A 64 -7.72 22.89 -3.68
N ARG A 65 -6.60 22.89 -4.40
CA ARG A 65 -6.33 21.95 -5.49
C ARG A 65 -6.34 20.50 -4.98
N GLU A 66 -5.62 20.20 -3.89
CA GLU A 66 -5.56 18.87 -3.27
C GLU A 66 -6.95 18.34 -2.95
N ARG A 67 -7.77 19.12 -2.22
CA ARG A 67 -9.14 18.73 -1.89
C ARG A 67 -10.01 18.45 -3.11
N GLN A 68 -9.88 19.24 -4.18
CA GLN A 68 -10.64 18.99 -5.41
C GLN A 68 -10.20 17.70 -6.11
N LEU A 69 -8.89 17.41 -6.09
CA LEU A 69 -8.34 16.17 -6.67
C LEU A 69 -8.75 14.95 -5.85
N GLU A 70 -8.71 15.01 -4.52
CA GLU A 70 -9.19 13.94 -3.63
C GLU A 70 -10.69 13.70 -3.80
N ASN A 71 -11.50 14.77 -3.84
CA ASN A 71 -12.95 14.66 -4.03
C ASN A 71 -13.31 13.99 -5.36
N VAL A 72 -12.59 14.27 -6.45
CA VAL A 72 -12.86 13.65 -7.76
C VAL A 72 -12.25 12.25 -7.90
N ALA A 73 -11.16 11.98 -7.18
CA ALA A 73 -10.57 10.65 -7.08
C ALA A 73 -11.41 9.72 -6.19
N GLU A 74 -12.29 10.28 -5.35
CA GLU A 74 -13.11 9.57 -4.36
C GLU A 74 -12.26 8.82 -3.32
N LEU A 75 -11.03 9.29 -3.11
CA LEU A 75 -9.99 8.67 -2.30
C LEU A 75 -9.11 9.75 -1.65
N PRO A 76 -8.42 9.43 -0.53
CA PRO A 76 -7.49 10.36 0.12
C PRO A 76 -6.17 10.54 -0.65
N PHE A 77 -6.08 10.04 -1.89
CA PHE A 77 -4.92 10.16 -2.76
C PHE A 77 -5.35 10.25 -4.22
N TYR A 78 -4.44 10.76 -5.06
CA TYR A 78 -4.68 10.95 -6.48
C TYR A 78 -3.36 10.84 -7.26
N ASN A 79 -3.45 10.80 -8.60
CA ASN A 79 -2.29 10.86 -9.48
C ASN A 79 -2.54 11.79 -10.69
N THR A 80 -1.71 12.82 -10.84
CA THR A 80 -1.85 13.84 -11.90
C THR A 80 -1.01 13.60 -13.14
N SER A 81 -0.25 12.49 -13.21
CA SER A 81 0.45 12.11 -14.44
C SER A 81 -0.54 11.72 -15.53
N ARG A 82 -0.21 12.01 -16.79
CA ARG A 82 -0.97 11.52 -17.95
C ARG A 82 -0.92 9.99 -18.09
N TYR A 83 0.07 9.35 -17.46
CA TYR A 83 0.28 7.93 -17.52
C TYR A 83 -0.65 7.16 -16.55
N THR A 84 -0.88 5.91 -16.92
CA THR A 84 -1.33 4.78 -16.09
C THR A 84 -0.37 3.64 -16.39
N MET A 85 -0.31 2.58 -15.58
CA MET A 85 0.58 1.45 -15.89
C MET A 85 0.30 0.88 -17.29
N SER A 86 -0.97 0.80 -17.68
CA SER A 86 -1.38 0.42 -19.04
C SER A 86 -0.81 1.35 -20.12
N ARG A 87 -0.85 2.67 -19.92
CA ARG A 87 -0.33 3.67 -20.88
C ARG A 87 1.20 3.69 -20.94
N LEU A 88 1.91 3.32 -19.87
CA LEU A 88 3.39 3.25 -19.86
C LEU A 88 3.94 2.26 -20.88
N ARG A 89 3.19 1.18 -21.17
CA ARG A 89 3.60 0.14 -22.13
C ARG A 89 3.65 0.61 -23.58
N ALA A 90 3.04 1.75 -23.89
CA ALA A 90 3.00 2.30 -25.25
C ALA A 90 4.36 2.87 -25.71
N ASP A 91 5.28 3.17 -24.78
CA ASP A 91 6.62 3.67 -25.09
C ASP A 91 7.69 2.94 -24.27
N PRO A 92 8.04 1.69 -24.65
CA PRO A 92 9.02 0.88 -23.94
C PRO A 92 10.41 1.51 -23.87
N SER A 93 10.78 2.33 -24.87
CA SER A 93 12.10 2.95 -24.95
C SER A 93 12.34 4.00 -23.86
N ASN A 94 11.29 4.68 -23.40
CA ASN A 94 11.37 5.70 -22.35
C ASN A 94 10.66 5.25 -21.06
N ILE A 95 10.52 3.94 -20.84
CA ILE A 95 9.70 3.44 -19.74
C ILE A 95 10.19 3.88 -18.36
N ALA A 96 11.50 3.99 -18.14
CA ALA A 96 12.05 4.46 -16.86
C ALA A 96 11.66 5.91 -16.57
N GLU A 97 11.85 6.81 -17.53
CA GLU A 97 11.46 8.21 -17.42
C GLU A 97 9.94 8.36 -17.22
N ASN A 98 9.16 7.64 -18.02
CA ASN A 98 7.70 7.69 -17.95
C ASN A 98 7.16 7.13 -16.63
N LEU A 99 7.75 6.06 -16.10
CA LEU A 99 7.37 5.48 -14.81
C LEU A 99 7.78 6.39 -13.65
N ASN A 100 8.95 7.02 -13.71
CA ASN A 100 9.37 8.00 -12.72
C ASN A 100 8.43 9.22 -12.71
N ASP A 101 8.03 9.75 -13.88
CA ASP A 101 6.99 10.79 -13.97
C ASP A 101 5.66 10.33 -13.39
N TYR A 102 5.27 9.08 -13.66
CA TYR A 102 4.04 8.50 -13.14
C TYR A 102 4.04 8.50 -11.61
N VAL A 103 5.13 7.99 -11.00
CA VAL A 103 5.23 7.86 -9.55
C VAL A 103 5.38 9.22 -8.86
N GLN A 104 6.18 10.14 -9.40
CA GLN A 104 6.38 11.48 -8.82
C GLN A 104 5.11 12.34 -8.77
N LYS A 105 4.11 12.03 -9.59
CA LYS A 105 2.84 12.77 -9.66
C LYS A 105 1.70 12.15 -8.85
N PHE A 106 2.01 11.20 -7.98
CA PHE A 106 1.10 10.84 -6.89
C PHE A 106 0.97 11.98 -5.89
N SER A 107 -0.12 11.98 -5.10
CA SER A 107 -0.23 12.84 -3.92
C SER A 107 0.91 12.55 -2.94
N LYS A 108 1.19 13.51 -2.05
CA LYS A 108 2.35 13.47 -1.14
C LYS A 108 2.45 12.17 -0.34
N ASP A 109 1.34 11.70 0.21
CA ASP A 109 1.34 10.48 1.02
C ASP A 109 1.57 9.21 0.21
N ALA A 110 1.03 9.16 -1.02
CA ALA A 110 1.26 8.05 -1.93
C ALA A 110 2.69 8.06 -2.49
N LEU A 111 3.29 9.24 -2.73
CA LEU A 111 4.69 9.36 -3.11
C LEU A 111 5.63 8.90 -1.99
N ASP A 112 5.38 9.29 -0.74
CA ASP A 112 6.18 8.88 0.42
C ASP A 112 6.23 7.35 0.56
N VAL A 113 5.15 6.62 0.26
CA VAL A 113 5.17 5.15 0.19
C VAL A 113 6.26 4.63 -0.77
N PHE A 114 6.35 5.20 -1.97
CA PHE A 114 7.35 4.79 -2.96
C PHE A 114 8.78 5.23 -2.59
N GLU A 115 8.94 6.36 -1.92
CA GLU A 115 10.23 6.78 -1.36
C GLU A 115 10.71 5.81 -0.28
N LYS A 116 9.82 5.33 0.61
CA LYS A 116 10.15 4.34 1.64
C LYS A 116 10.46 2.96 1.09
N PHE A 117 9.95 2.63 -0.09
CA PHE A 117 10.34 1.44 -0.84
C PHE A 117 11.65 1.59 -1.63
N ASP A 118 12.27 2.77 -1.61
CA ASP A 118 13.43 3.09 -2.46
C ASP A 118 13.14 2.88 -3.96
N PHE A 119 11.89 3.16 -4.38
CA PHE A 119 11.34 2.71 -5.65
C PHE A 119 12.15 3.20 -6.86
N PHE A 120 12.62 4.44 -6.85
CA PHE A 120 13.35 5.04 -7.97
C PHE A 120 14.69 4.32 -8.23
N ASN A 121 15.41 3.94 -7.18
CA ASN A 121 16.63 3.15 -7.33
C ASN A 121 16.33 1.74 -7.87
N ARG A 122 15.18 1.16 -7.50
CA ARG A 122 14.74 -0.13 -8.07
C ARG A 122 14.40 -0.01 -9.55
N VAL A 123 13.78 1.09 -9.97
CA VAL A 123 13.50 1.39 -11.39
C VAL A 123 14.81 1.49 -12.18
N ASP A 124 15.80 2.24 -11.67
CA ASP A 124 17.10 2.41 -12.33
C ASP A 124 17.85 1.08 -12.45
N SER A 125 17.84 0.28 -11.37
CA SER A 125 18.44 -1.06 -11.35
C SER A 125 17.78 -1.99 -12.37
N LEU A 126 16.44 -2.02 -12.44
CA LEU A 126 15.72 -2.84 -13.42
C LEU A 126 15.94 -2.38 -14.86
N ALA A 127 16.06 -1.06 -15.08
CA ALA A 127 16.34 -0.50 -16.39
C ALA A 127 17.74 -0.89 -16.87
N ALA A 128 18.75 -0.79 -16.01
CA ALA A 128 20.13 -1.19 -16.32
C ALA A 128 20.25 -2.67 -16.70
N ASN A 129 19.39 -3.53 -16.13
CA ASN A 129 19.32 -4.96 -16.44
C ASN A 129 18.35 -5.32 -17.59
N ASN A 130 17.73 -4.33 -18.26
CA ASN A 130 16.72 -4.55 -19.32
C ASN A 130 15.48 -5.35 -18.87
N LEU A 131 15.15 -5.29 -17.58
CA LEU A 131 14.03 -6.01 -16.97
C LEU A 131 12.81 -5.12 -16.73
N LEU A 132 12.99 -3.81 -16.66
CA LEU A 132 11.93 -2.88 -16.25
C LEU A 132 10.63 -3.01 -17.06
N PHE A 133 10.72 -3.03 -18.39
CA PHE A 133 9.54 -3.21 -19.24
C PHE A 133 8.84 -4.54 -18.99
N GLN A 134 9.61 -5.62 -18.82
CA GLN A 134 9.07 -6.96 -18.59
C GLN A 134 8.31 -7.01 -17.26
N ILE A 135 8.85 -6.38 -16.22
CA ILE A 135 8.18 -6.26 -14.92
C ILE A 135 6.89 -5.44 -15.05
N VAL A 136 6.95 -4.24 -15.62
CA VAL A 136 5.76 -3.39 -15.80
C VAL A 136 4.67 -4.09 -16.61
N ASP A 137 5.03 -4.72 -17.73
CA ASP A 137 4.09 -5.47 -18.56
C ASP A 137 3.48 -6.63 -17.79
N LYS A 138 4.29 -7.35 -17.01
CA LYS A 138 3.83 -8.46 -16.19
C LYS A 138 2.80 -8.02 -15.16
N PHE A 139 3.05 -6.93 -14.42
CA PHE A 139 2.09 -6.39 -13.45
C PHE A 139 0.80 -5.89 -14.10
N CYS A 140 0.84 -5.41 -15.35
CA CYS A 140 -0.37 -5.03 -16.09
C CYS A 140 -1.28 -6.23 -16.45
N THR A 141 -0.78 -7.47 -16.36
CA THR A 141 -1.60 -8.68 -16.62
C THR A 141 -2.48 -9.10 -15.44
N VAL A 142 -2.27 -8.51 -14.26
CA VAL A 142 -3.05 -8.81 -13.05
C VAL A 142 -3.99 -7.65 -12.75
N ASP A 143 -5.24 -7.99 -12.46
CA ASP A 143 -6.23 -7.04 -11.98
C ASP A 143 -6.24 -7.05 -10.44
N LEU A 144 -5.66 -6.01 -9.84
CA LEU A 144 -5.72 -5.79 -8.40
C LEU A 144 -6.75 -4.69 -8.08
N GLY A 145 -7.78 -4.49 -8.89
CA GLY A 145 -8.86 -3.57 -8.59
C GLY A 145 -9.84 -4.12 -7.53
N PRO A 146 -10.62 -3.26 -6.86
CA PRO A 146 -11.56 -3.67 -5.82
C PRO A 146 -12.62 -4.69 -6.27
N ALA A 147 -12.93 -4.74 -7.57
CA ALA A 147 -13.88 -5.68 -8.15
C ALA A 147 -13.30 -7.11 -8.30
N ALA A 148 -11.98 -7.24 -8.46
CA ALA A 148 -11.29 -8.52 -8.65
C ALA A 148 -10.69 -9.07 -7.34
N VAL A 149 -10.26 -8.15 -6.48
CA VAL A 149 -9.63 -8.40 -5.18
C VAL A 149 -10.18 -7.36 -4.20
N ASP A 150 -10.97 -7.78 -3.22
CA ASP A 150 -11.45 -6.86 -2.17
C ASP A 150 -10.31 -6.45 -1.21
N ASP A 151 -10.56 -5.49 -0.32
CA ASP A 151 -9.52 -4.95 0.57
C ASP A 151 -9.01 -5.99 1.59
N ALA A 152 -9.86 -6.94 2.00
CA ALA A 152 -9.46 -8.00 2.92
C ALA A 152 -8.55 -9.01 2.22
N GLU A 153 -8.93 -9.46 1.01
CA GLU A 153 -8.09 -10.29 0.15
C GLU A 153 -6.76 -9.58 -0.15
N MET A 154 -6.77 -8.26 -0.39
CA MET A 154 -5.55 -7.49 -0.67
C MET A 154 -4.61 -7.44 0.55
N GLY A 155 -5.15 -7.26 1.76
CA GLY A 155 -4.39 -7.35 2.99
C GLY A 155 -3.71 -8.72 3.13
N ASP A 156 -4.45 -9.81 2.89
CA ASP A 156 -3.90 -11.17 2.92
C ASP A 156 -2.79 -11.35 1.87
N ILE A 157 -2.91 -10.75 0.69
CA ILE A 157 -1.88 -10.81 -0.36
C ILE A 157 -0.58 -10.16 0.11
N TYR A 158 -0.65 -8.95 0.67
CA TYR A 158 0.53 -8.24 1.18
C TYR A 158 1.20 -9.01 2.32
N GLU A 159 0.43 -9.53 3.26
CA GLU A 159 0.97 -10.36 4.35
C GLU A 159 1.66 -11.62 3.82
N ASN A 160 1.05 -12.29 2.84
CA ASN A 160 1.64 -13.49 2.24
C ASN A 160 2.92 -13.20 1.45
N LEU A 161 2.98 -12.06 0.76
CA LEU A 161 4.18 -11.58 0.08
C LEU A 161 5.32 -11.36 1.10
N LEU A 162 5.05 -10.57 2.14
CA LEU A 162 6.03 -10.26 3.17
C LEU A 162 6.54 -11.51 3.89
N ARG A 163 5.63 -12.42 4.26
CA ARG A 163 6.00 -13.71 4.85
C ARG A 163 6.94 -14.50 3.96
N ARG A 164 6.62 -14.65 2.66
CA ARG A 164 7.45 -15.38 1.71
C ARG A 164 8.83 -14.76 1.54
N PHE A 165 8.92 -13.43 1.47
CA PHE A 165 10.21 -12.76 1.31
C PHE A 165 11.06 -12.86 2.58
N SER A 166 10.45 -12.81 3.77
CA SER A 166 11.13 -13.09 5.03
C SER A 166 11.65 -14.54 5.11
N GLU A 167 10.85 -15.52 4.69
CA GLU A 167 11.29 -16.93 4.61
C GLU A 167 12.46 -17.11 3.63
N MET A 168 12.51 -16.32 2.55
CA MET A 168 13.59 -16.35 1.55
C MET A 168 14.86 -15.59 1.98
N SER A 169 14.76 -14.59 2.87
CA SER A 169 15.91 -13.80 3.32
C SER A 169 16.77 -14.47 4.39
N ASN A 170 16.32 -15.59 4.98
CA ASN A 170 16.99 -16.29 6.09
C ASN A 170 17.23 -15.39 7.33
N GLU A 171 16.62 -14.21 7.39
CA GLU A 171 16.53 -13.41 8.61
C GLU A 171 15.62 -14.15 9.61
N THR A 172 15.92 -14.03 10.90
CA THR A 172 15.27 -14.78 11.98
C THR A 172 13.75 -14.70 11.89
N ALA A 173 13.11 -15.82 11.58
CA ALA A 173 11.68 -16.00 11.33
C ALA A 173 10.72 -15.56 12.47
N GLY A 174 11.25 -15.05 13.59
CA GLY A 174 10.48 -14.64 14.77
C GLY A 174 10.24 -13.14 14.92
N GLU A 175 10.92 -12.27 14.16
CA GLU A 175 10.91 -10.82 14.44
C GLU A 175 9.88 -10.01 13.63
N HIS A 176 9.19 -10.61 12.64
CA HIS A 176 8.47 -9.81 11.63
C HIS A 176 7.03 -10.23 11.32
N PHE A 177 6.48 -11.27 11.95
CA PHE A 177 5.12 -11.72 11.63
C PHE A 177 4.33 -12.24 12.84
N SER A 178 3.17 -11.66 13.08
CA SER A 178 2.18 -12.14 14.05
C SER A 178 1.10 -12.95 13.32
N PRO A 179 0.90 -14.25 13.60
CA PRO A 179 -0.18 -15.02 13.00
C PRO A 179 -1.55 -14.37 13.25
N ARG A 180 -2.37 -14.26 12.20
CA ARG A 180 -3.66 -13.54 12.23
C ARG A 180 -4.60 -14.04 13.33
N ASP A 181 -4.62 -15.35 13.61
CA ASP A 181 -5.44 -15.93 14.68
C ASP A 181 -4.99 -15.49 16.08
N GLY A 182 -3.68 -15.44 16.32
CA GLY A 182 -3.12 -14.96 17.58
C GLY A 182 -3.38 -13.46 17.76
N LEU A 183 -3.26 -12.70 16.67
CA LEU A 183 -3.53 -11.28 16.65
C LEU A 183 -5.01 -10.98 16.94
N LYS A 184 -5.92 -11.75 16.32
CA LYS A 184 -7.36 -11.66 16.57
C LYS A 184 -7.70 -11.94 18.03
N LEU A 185 -7.14 -13.00 18.61
CA LEU A 185 -7.35 -13.28 20.03
C LEU A 185 -6.87 -12.12 20.92
N ALA A 186 -5.71 -11.54 20.62
CA ALA A 186 -5.18 -10.40 21.40
C ALA A 186 -6.11 -9.17 21.30
N VAL A 187 -6.59 -8.85 20.10
CA VAL A 187 -7.56 -7.76 19.86
C VAL A 187 -8.88 -8.03 20.59
N ASP A 188 -9.43 -9.24 20.48
CA ASP A 188 -10.68 -9.61 21.14
C ASP A 188 -10.58 -9.49 22.66
N LEU A 189 -9.46 -9.90 23.25
CA LEU A 189 -9.19 -9.75 24.69
C LEU A 189 -9.08 -8.26 25.10
N LEU A 190 -8.45 -7.43 24.27
CA LEU A 190 -8.34 -5.99 24.52
C LEU A 190 -9.72 -5.32 24.50
N ILE A 191 -10.55 -5.63 23.51
CA ILE A 191 -11.92 -5.12 23.38
C ILE A 191 -12.78 -5.58 24.56
N ALA A 192 -12.70 -6.86 24.94
CA ALA A 192 -13.44 -7.40 26.08
C ALA A 192 -13.08 -6.70 27.39
N GLY A 193 -11.78 -6.44 27.62
CA GLY A 193 -11.31 -5.68 28.79
C GLY A 193 -11.79 -4.22 28.82
N ALA A 194 -12.05 -3.64 27.65
CA ALA A 194 -12.53 -2.26 27.50
C ALA A 194 -14.05 -2.14 27.29
N ALA A 195 -14.82 -3.23 27.37
CA ALA A 195 -16.23 -3.26 26.96
C ALA A 195 -17.12 -2.21 27.69
N ASN A 196 -16.92 -2.02 28.99
CA ASN A 196 -17.65 -1.00 29.77
C ASN A 196 -17.38 0.43 29.28
N ASP A 197 -16.20 0.65 28.72
CA ASP A 197 -15.77 1.95 28.23
C ASP A 197 -16.20 2.18 26.76
N LEU A 198 -16.13 1.13 25.95
CA LEU A 198 -16.54 1.12 24.54
C LEU A 198 -18.06 1.15 24.34
N SER A 199 -18.83 0.64 25.29
CA SER A 199 -20.31 0.62 25.24
C SER A 199 -20.94 1.99 25.53
N GLN A 200 -20.16 2.99 25.96
CA GLN A 200 -20.63 4.36 26.11
C GLN A 200 -20.75 4.98 24.71
N GLY A 201 -21.98 5.27 24.27
CA GLY A 201 -22.23 5.73 22.90
C GLY A 201 -21.53 7.05 22.54
N ASN A 202 -21.24 7.22 21.24
CA ASN A 202 -20.60 8.40 20.64
C ASN A 202 -19.20 8.68 21.17
N LYS A 203 -18.40 7.63 21.36
CA LYS A 203 -17.04 7.74 21.89
C LYS A 203 -16.00 7.81 20.78
N VAL A 204 -14.95 8.60 21.02
CA VAL A 204 -13.70 8.54 20.25
C VAL A 204 -12.68 7.73 21.05
N VAL A 205 -12.18 6.65 20.47
CA VAL A 205 -11.19 5.75 21.06
C VAL A 205 -9.88 5.95 20.31
N ARG A 206 -8.77 5.98 21.05
CA ARG A 206 -7.42 6.05 20.48
C ARG A 206 -6.72 4.74 20.77
N VAL A 207 -6.20 4.10 19.73
CA VAL A 207 -5.39 2.88 19.84
C VAL A 207 -4.01 3.14 19.28
N TYR A 208 -2.99 2.61 19.95
CA TYR A 208 -1.60 2.81 19.58
C TYR A 208 -0.85 1.49 19.53
N ASP A 209 -0.14 1.25 18.43
CA ASP A 209 0.76 0.12 18.25
C ASP A 209 2.19 0.63 17.99
N PRO A 210 3.15 0.44 18.92
CA PRO A 210 4.53 0.87 18.74
C PRO A 210 5.34 0.05 17.74
N CYS A 211 4.83 -1.12 17.33
CA CYS A 211 5.48 -2.05 16.39
C CYS A 211 4.42 -2.55 15.39
N ALA A 212 3.77 -1.61 14.72
CA ALA A 212 2.54 -1.82 13.96
C ALA A 212 2.69 -2.83 12.80
N GLY A 213 3.91 -3.11 12.35
CA GLY A 213 4.12 -3.98 11.21
C GLY A 213 3.39 -3.43 9.99
N THR A 214 2.61 -4.29 9.35
CA THR A 214 1.74 -3.94 8.22
C THR A 214 0.45 -3.21 8.63
N GLY A 215 0.25 -2.94 9.92
CA GLY A 215 -0.95 -2.31 10.47
C GLY A 215 -2.10 -3.28 10.76
N GLY A 216 -1.90 -4.59 10.55
CA GLY A 216 -2.97 -5.59 10.69
C GLY A 216 -3.66 -5.58 12.06
N ALA A 217 -2.91 -5.29 13.13
CA ALA A 217 -3.46 -5.20 14.49
C ALA A 217 -4.45 -4.04 14.65
N LEU A 218 -4.06 -2.87 14.13
CA LEU A 218 -4.84 -1.64 14.18
C LEU A 218 -6.10 -1.75 13.31
N SER A 219 -5.96 -2.30 12.10
CA SER A 219 -7.08 -2.54 11.20
C SER A 219 -8.08 -3.52 11.80
N LEU A 220 -7.59 -4.63 12.37
CA LEU A 220 -8.45 -5.62 13.02
C LEU A 220 -9.17 -5.06 14.24
N PHE A 221 -8.48 -4.22 15.04
CA PHE A 221 -9.09 -3.54 16.17
C PHE A 221 -10.23 -2.62 15.73
N ASP A 222 -10.02 -1.79 14.72
CA ASP A 222 -11.09 -0.92 14.19
C ASP A 222 -12.27 -1.75 13.64
N GLU A 223 -12.00 -2.75 12.80
CA GLU A 223 -13.05 -3.64 12.25
C GLU A 223 -13.90 -4.30 13.36
N GLN A 224 -13.26 -4.85 14.41
CA GLN A 224 -13.98 -5.47 15.52
C GLN A 224 -14.76 -4.44 16.35
N VAL A 225 -14.18 -3.27 16.63
CA VAL A 225 -14.89 -2.21 17.37
C VAL A 225 -16.10 -1.71 16.58
N GLN A 226 -15.99 -1.51 15.27
CA GLN A 226 -17.14 -1.11 14.44
C GLN A 226 -18.24 -2.20 14.44
N ALA A 227 -17.86 -3.48 14.45
CA ALA A 227 -18.82 -4.59 14.47
C ALA A 227 -19.62 -4.66 15.79
N TYR A 228 -18.99 -4.42 16.93
CA TYR A 228 -19.65 -4.46 18.24
C TYR A 228 -20.26 -3.13 18.68
N TYR A 229 -19.64 -2.01 18.29
CA TYR A 229 -19.93 -0.65 18.76
C TYR A 229 -19.95 0.34 17.58
N PRO A 230 -20.96 0.28 16.68
CA PRO A 230 -20.97 1.01 15.41
C PRO A 230 -21.02 2.54 15.51
N ASN A 231 -21.24 3.09 16.71
CA ASN A 231 -21.23 4.53 16.97
C ASN A 231 -19.90 5.02 17.58
N THR A 232 -18.87 4.17 17.60
CA THR A 232 -17.55 4.49 18.13
C THR A 232 -16.62 4.89 17.00
N THR A 233 -15.97 6.03 17.12
CA THR A 233 -14.89 6.44 16.21
C THR A 233 -13.57 5.92 16.75
N VAL A 234 -12.83 5.14 15.96
CA VAL A 234 -11.49 4.70 16.32
C VAL A 234 -10.47 5.56 15.60
N LEU A 235 -9.49 6.06 16.33
CA LEU A 235 -8.31 6.73 15.81
C LEU A 235 -7.12 5.80 16.06
N CYS A 236 -6.56 5.28 14.98
CA CYS A 236 -5.45 4.35 15.03
C CYS A 236 -4.13 5.09 14.83
N TYR A 237 -3.14 4.74 15.67
CA TYR A 237 -1.79 5.29 15.65
C TYR A 237 -0.79 4.13 15.60
N GLY A 238 0.09 4.12 14.60
CA GLY A 238 1.10 3.07 14.45
C GLY A 238 2.51 3.63 14.30
N GLN A 239 3.49 2.93 14.86
CA GLN A 239 4.92 3.12 14.57
C GLN A 239 5.52 1.85 13.96
N GLU A 240 6.37 2.03 12.96
CA GLU A 240 7.12 0.93 12.33
C GLU A 240 8.54 1.42 11.96
N LEU A 241 9.53 0.55 12.18
CA LEU A 241 10.94 0.82 11.93
C LEU A 241 11.33 0.46 10.50
N ASN A 242 10.86 -0.68 10.01
CA ASN A 242 11.19 -1.18 8.68
C ASN A 242 10.47 -0.32 7.61
N PRO A 243 11.20 0.33 6.69
CA PRO A 243 10.61 1.19 5.68
C PRO A 243 9.61 0.50 4.75
N ALA A 244 9.87 -0.73 4.33
CA ALA A 244 9.00 -1.46 3.42
C ALA A 244 7.70 -1.90 4.11
N THR A 245 7.80 -2.35 5.35
CA THR A 245 6.65 -2.70 6.18
C THR A 245 5.79 -1.46 6.47
N PHE A 246 6.42 -0.34 6.82
CA PHE A 246 5.75 0.95 6.98
C PHE A 246 5.03 1.40 5.70
N ALA A 247 5.71 1.31 4.55
CA ALA A 247 5.14 1.70 3.26
C ALA A 247 3.92 0.85 2.90
N THR A 248 3.96 -0.45 3.19
CA THR A 248 2.84 -1.37 3.01
C THR A 248 1.66 -0.98 3.91
N CYS A 249 1.92 -0.70 5.18
CA CYS A 249 0.92 -0.26 6.16
C CYS A 249 0.25 1.05 5.71
N LYS A 250 1.05 2.05 5.33
CA LYS A 250 0.56 3.35 4.85
C LYS A 250 -0.27 3.19 3.57
N ALA A 251 0.15 2.33 2.64
CA ALA A 251 -0.61 2.04 1.43
C ALA A 251 -1.98 1.42 1.72
N ASP A 252 -2.05 0.42 2.60
CA ASP A 252 -3.31 -0.24 3.00
C ASP A 252 -4.30 0.76 3.64
N ILE A 253 -3.81 1.62 4.53
CA ILE A 253 -4.63 2.66 5.17
C ILE A 253 -5.20 3.66 4.17
N MET A 254 -4.39 4.11 3.20
CA MET A 254 -4.86 5.02 2.15
C MET A 254 -5.95 4.38 1.30
N LEU A 255 -5.84 3.07 1.01
CA LEU A 255 -6.82 2.33 0.22
C LEU A 255 -8.15 2.14 0.95
N ARG A 256 -8.14 2.02 2.27
CA ARG A 256 -9.35 1.90 3.11
C ARG A 256 -10.10 3.22 3.35
N GLY A 257 -9.68 4.31 2.69
CA GLY A 257 -10.38 5.60 2.73
C GLY A 257 -9.97 6.55 3.85
N GLY A 258 -8.89 6.25 4.59
CA GLY A 258 -8.36 7.13 5.64
C GLY A 258 -9.18 7.13 6.93
N GLY A 259 -8.49 7.10 8.07
CA GLY A 259 -9.06 7.00 9.42
C GLY A 259 -8.03 6.57 10.46
N CYS A 260 -7.03 5.81 10.00
CA CYS A 260 -5.81 5.49 10.73
C CYS A 260 -4.68 6.47 10.33
N GLN A 261 -3.88 6.93 11.29
CA GLN A 261 -2.65 7.68 11.04
C GLN A 261 -1.44 6.82 11.43
N THR A 262 -0.57 6.53 10.47
CA THR A 262 0.66 5.79 10.72
C THR A 262 1.88 6.67 10.55
N TYR A 263 2.78 6.61 11.52
CA TYR A 263 3.98 7.41 11.58
C TYR A 263 5.19 6.49 11.42
N SER A 264 6.13 6.86 10.56
CA SER A 264 7.45 6.22 10.56
C SER A 264 8.24 6.75 11.74
N LEU A 265 9.09 5.94 12.39
CA LEU A 265 9.98 6.39 13.48
C LEU A 265 10.84 7.62 13.10
N TRP A 266 11.10 7.82 11.81
CA TRP A 266 11.84 8.96 11.25
C TRP A 266 11.09 10.31 11.30
N GLN A 267 9.77 10.33 11.56
CA GLN A 267 9.02 11.59 11.71
C GLN A 267 9.16 12.20 13.12
N HIS A 268 9.71 11.48 14.10
CA HIS A 268 9.95 11.98 15.47
C HIS A 268 11.41 12.37 15.76
N SER A 269 12.26 12.39 14.73
CA SER A 269 13.67 12.76 14.86
C SER A 269 14.00 14.06 14.13
N HIS A 270 13.14 15.09 14.25
CA HIS A 270 13.47 16.49 13.98
C HIS A 270 12.77 17.40 15.00
#